data_AF-A0A1A8MH79-F1
#
_entry.id   AF-A0A1A8MH79-F1
#
_cell.length_a   1.000
_cell.length_b   1.000
_cell.length_c   1.000
_cell.angle_alpha   90.00
_cell.angle_beta   90.00
_cell.angle_gamma   90.00
#
_symmetry.space_group_name_H-M   'P 1'
#
loop_
_entity.id
_entity.type
_entity.pdbx_description
1 polymer ?
#
loop_
_entity_poly.entity_id
_entity_poly.type
_entity_poly.pdbx_seq_one_letter_code
_entity_poly.pdbx_strand_id
1 'polypeptide(L)'
;LRWGVTEDESERATELCLSEVCRSQLLVGILGERYGQVPPRPVLPDLPQYSWLAAAPAGLSITEMEIRQFLALYPDTAQQRMFCYFRDPDIIRSIPVAWRADFAAESKEAEDKLASLKRRLLDNKVKVSEKYSCEWGGVVEGKPYLKNLEVFGKTVLEDLWVAVQKLFVEEDKEAE
;
A
#
# COMPACT_ATOMS: atom_id res chain seq x y z
N LEU A 1 -8.02 6.17 -6.85
CA LEU A 1 -8.55 4.86 -7.32
C LEU A 1 -8.44 3.87 -6.19
N ARG A 2 -9.57 3.55 -5.54
CA ARG A 2 -9.74 2.34 -4.75
C ARG A 2 -10.54 1.40 -5.62
N TRP A 3 -9.90 0.36 -6.14
CA TRP A 3 -10.59 -0.59 -7.01
C TRP A 3 -11.63 -1.34 -6.19
N GLY A 4 -12.89 -1.36 -6.66
CA GLY A 4 -13.99 -2.02 -5.95
C GLY A 4 -14.69 -1.18 -4.88
N VAL A 5 -14.40 0.12 -4.76
CA VAL A 5 -15.16 1.05 -3.90
C VAL A 5 -15.80 2.11 -4.79
N THR A 6 -17.13 2.17 -4.78
CA THR A 6 -17.92 3.17 -5.53
C THR A 6 -17.89 4.53 -4.81
N GLU A 7 -18.22 5.63 -5.52
CA GLU A 7 -18.21 6.98 -4.92
C GLU A 7 -19.18 7.10 -3.72
N ASP A 8 -20.29 6.37 -3.75
CA ASP A 8 -21.29 6.31 -2.66
C ASP A 8 -20.77 5.61 -1.38
N GLU A 9 -19.69 4.84 -1.48
CA GLU A 9 -19.07 4.13 -0.35
C GLU A 9 -17.95 4.93 0.31
N SER A 10 -17.70 6.17 -0.13
CA SER A 10 -16.64 7.06 0.38
C SER A 10 -16.63 7.20 1.91
N GLU A 11 -17.81 7.30 2.53
CA GLU A 11 -17.93 7.45 3.99
C GLU A 11 -17.54 6.18 4.76
N ARG A 12 -17.74 4.99 4.16
CA ARG A 12 -17.40 3.68 4.75
C ARG A 12 -16.16 3.04 4.13
N ALA A 13 -15.49 3.75 3.22
CA ALA A 13 -14.37 3.22 2.45
C ALA A 13 -13.24 2.69 3.34
N THR A 14 -13.05 3.30 4.52
CA THR A 14 -12.07 2.85 5.50
C THR A 14 -12.45 1.51 6.11
N GLU A 15 -13.70 1.37 6.59
CA GLU A 15 -14.20 0.14 7.22
C GLU A 15 -14.18 -1.03 6.24
N LEU A 16 -14.65 -0.78 5.01
CA LEU A 16 -14.64 -1.77 3.93
C LEU A 16 -13.22 -2.24 3.63
N CYS A 17 -12.28 -1.32 3.41
CA CYS A 17 -10.91 -1.70 3.09
C CYS A 17 -10.20 -2.41 4.25
N LEU A 18 -10.43 -2.01 5.51
CA LEU A 18 -9.89 -2.75 6.66
C LEU A 18 -10.50 -4.14 6.79
N SER A 19 -11.78 -4.32 6.46
CA SER A 19 -12.42 -5.63 6.46
C SER A 19 -11.87 -6.54 5.34
N GLU A 20 -11.58 -6.00 4.17
CA GLU A 20 -10.97 -6.75 3.06
C GLU A 20 -9.50 -7.09 3.35
N VAL A 21 -8.76 -6.22 4.04
CA VAL A 21 -7.43 -6.56 4.56
C VAL A 21 -7.51 -7.74 5.52
N CYS A 22 -8.53 -7.82 6.37
CA CYS A 22 -8.74 -8.96 7.27
C CYS A 22 -9.03 -10.29 6.55
N ARG A 23 -9.48 -10.23 5.29
CA ARG A 23 -9.77 -11.40 4.46
C ARG A 23 -8.63 -11.77 3.53
N SER A 24 -7.61 -10.93 3.44
CA SER A 24 -6.48 -11.07 2.51
C SER A 24 -5.35 -11.88 3.14
N GLN A 25 -4.77 -12.81 2.38
CA GLN A 25 -3.61 -13.61 2.84
C GLN A 25 -2.26 -13.01 2.42
N LEU A 26 -2.28 -12.11 1.44
CA LEU A 26 -1.15 -11.35 0.91
C LEU A 26 -1.54 -9.88 0.78
N LEU A 27 -0.58 -8.97 0.97
CA LEU A 27 -0.76 -7.53 0.77
C LEU A 27 0.31 -6.98 -0.17
N VAL A 28 -0.11 -6.24 -1.19
CA VAL A 28 0.79 -5.50 -2.09
C VAL A 28 0.60 -4.01 -1.87
N GLY A 29 1.64 -3.34 -1.37
CA GLY A 29 1.66 -1.89 -1.17
C GLY A 29 2.47 -1.18 -2.25
N ILE A 30 1.82 -0.46 -3.17
CA ILE A 30 2.50 0.36 -4.18
C ILE A 30 2.48 1.81 -3.71
N LEU A 31 3.64 2.33 -3.30
CA LEU A 31 3.74 3.67 -2.70
C LEU A 31 4.51 4.63 -3.61
N GLY A 32 3.83 5.70 -4.03
CA GLY A 32 4.43 6.85 -4.70
C GLY A 32 4.87 7.91 -3.70
N GLU A 33 4.59 9.18 -4.01
CA GLU A 33 4.83 10.32 -3.10
C GLU A 33 3.54 10.92 -2.52
N ARG A 34 2.38 10.37 -2.89
CA ARG A 34 1.10 10.72 -2.26
C ARG A 34 0.91 9.90 -0.99
N TYR A 35 0.55 10.56 0.10
CA TYR A 35 0.20 9.87 1.34
C TYR A 35 -1.20 9.24 1.26
N GLY A 36 -2.08 9.84 0.45
CA GLY A 36 -3.43 9.36 0.21
C GLY A 36 -4.46 10.06 1.10
N GLN A 37 -5.71 9.61 0.95
CA GLN A 37 -6.86 10.18 1.67
C GLN A 37 -6.73 9.92 3.17
N VAL A 38 -6.89 10.97 3.97
CA VAL A 38 -6.93 10.94 5.43
C VAL A 38 -8.39 11.12 5.88
N PRO A 39 -9.10 10.04 6.23
CA PRO A 39 -10.48 10.12 6.70
C PRO A 39 -10.53 10.47 8.20
N PRO A 40 -11.72 10.76 8.72
CA PRO A 40 -11.97 10.66 10.16
C PRO A 40 -11.61 9.26 10.67
N ARG A 41 -11.32 9.17 11.98
CA ARG A 41 -11.02 7.89 12.62
C ARG A 41 -12.23 6.94 12.49
N PRO A 42 -12.06 5.73 11.93
CA PRO A 42 -13.17 4.80 11.76
C PRO A 42 -13.67 4.27 13.09
N VAL A 43 -14.95 3.93 13.15
CA VAL A 43 -15.56 3.25 14.31
C VAL A 43 -15.65 1.77 13.99
N LEU A 44 -14.72 0.99 14.52
CA LEU A 44 -14.63 -0.45 14.24
C LEU A 44 -15.19 -1.26 15.43
N PRO A 45 -15.66 -2.50 15.18
CA PRO A 45 -16.02 -3.43 16.25
C PRO A 45 -14.84 -3.65 17.22
N ASP A 46 -15.15 -3.88 18.49
CA ASP A 46 -14.14 -4.21 19.51
C ASP A 46 -13.67 -5.67 19.33
N LEU A 47 -12.75 -5.86 18.38
CA LEU A 47 -12.15 -7.15 18.05
C LEU A 47 -10.62 -7.06 18.14
N PRO A 48 -9.93 -8.14 18.55
CA PRO A 48 -8.48 -8.12 18.76
C PRO A 48 -7.68 -7.60 17.57
N GLN A 49 -8.09 -7.91 16.34
CA GLN A 49 -7.40 -7.45 15.13
C GLN A 49 -7.44 -5.92 14.92
N TYR A 50 -8.37 -5.21 15.55
CA TYR A 50 -8.49 -3.75 15.47
C TYR A 50 -7.85 -3.01 16.66
N SER A 51 -7.31 -3.75 17.64
CA SER A 51 -6.75 -3.18 18.88
C SER A 51 -5.63 -2.16 18.64
N TRP A 52 -4.85 -2.32 17.56
CA TRP A 52 -3.79 -1.37 17.17
C TRP A 52 -4.32 0.04 16.92
N LEU A 53 -5.60 0.19 16.52
CA LEU A 53 -6.20 1.49 16.23
C LEU A 53 -6.26 2.36 17.49
N ALA A 54 -6.49 1.77 18.67
CA ALA A 54 -6.54 2.48 19.95
C ALA A 54 -5.28 3.33 20.20
N ALA A 55 -4.11 2.74 19.96
CA ALA A 55 -2.80 3.37 20.15
C ALA A 55 -2.28 4.10 18.89
N ALA A 56 -3.00 4.05 17.77
CA ALA A 56 -2.60 4.69 16.54
C ALA A 56 -2.70 6.23 16.65
N PRO A 57 -1.74 6.98 16.09
CA PRO A 57 -1.85 8.43 16.03
C PRO A 57 -3.02 8.84 15.14
N ALA A 58 -3.55 10.05 15.36
CA ALA A 58 -4.60 10.60 14.51
C ALA A 58 -4.08 10.95 13.11
N GLY A 59 -5.01 11.09 12.16
CA GLY A 59 -4.70 11.57 10.82
C GLY A 59 -3.90 10.58 9.97
N LEU A 60 -4.16 9.27 10.11
CA LEU A 60 -3.62 8.25 9.23
C LEU A 60 -4.34 8.26 7.89
N SER A 61 -3.60 8.08 6.80
CA SER A 61 -4.23 7.76 5.52
C SER A 61 -4.83 6.36 5.56
N ILE A 62 -5.83 6.12 4.73
CA ILE A 62 -6.43 4.79 4.66
C ILE A 62 -5.38 3.74 4.24
N THR A 63 -4.44 4.10 3.35
CA THR A 63 -3.33 3.20 2.97
C THR A 63 -2.42 2.85 4.14
N GLU A 64 -2.10 3.82 5.02
CA GLU A 64 -1.35 3.49 6.24
C GLU A 64 -2.16 2.60 7.18
N MET A 65 -3.47 2.81 7.29
CA MET A 65 -4.35 1.97 8.10
C MET A 65 -4.44 0.54 7.57
N GLU A 66 -4.57 0.36 6.25
CA GLU A 66 -4.56 -0.96 5.58
C GLU A 66 -3.25 -1.71 5.88
N ILE A 67 -2.11 -1.02 5.76
CA ILE A 67 -0.79 -1.58 6.06
C ILE A 67 -0.69 -1.99 7.54
N ARG A 68 -1.05 -1.10 8.47
CA ARG A 68 -0.98 -1.40 9.91
C ARG A 68 -1.90 -2.54 10.31
N GLN A 69 -3.08 -2.61 9.70
CA GLN A 69 -4.03 -3.70 9.91
C GLN A 69 -3.43 -5.03 9.48
N PHE A 70 -2.79 -5.09 8.31
CA PHE A 70 -2.16 -6.31 7.83
C PHE A 70 -0.99 -6.75 8.72
N LEU A 71 -0.15 -5.80 9.17
CA LEU A 71 0.92 -6.07 10.13
C LEU A 71 0.37 -6.60 11.46
N ALA A 72 -0.77 -6.07 11.94
CA ALA A 72 -1.42 -6.54 13.16
C ALA A 72 -2.02 -7.94 13.03
N LEU A 73 -2.46 -8.34 11.83
CA LEU A 73 -2.97 -9.69 11.56
C LEU A 73 -1.87 -10.74 11.45
N TYR A 74 -0.69 -10.35 10.95
CA TYR A 74 0.44 -11.24 10.70
C TYR A 74 1.73 -10.75 11.37
N PRO A 75 1.76 -10.55 12.71
CA PRO A 75 2.88 -9.88 13.39
C PRO A 75 4.22 -10.57 13.17
N ASP A 76 4.24 -11.90 13.09
CA ASP A 76 5.47 -12.69 12.95
C ASP A 76 5.77 -13.15 11.51
N THR A 77 4.81 -12.97 10.59
CA THR A 77 4.91 -13.51 9.23
C THR A 77 4.64 -12.47 8.14
N ALA A 78 4.44 -11.20 8.49
CA ALA A 78 4.20 -10.12 7.55
C ALA A 78 5.28 -10.03 6.46
N GLN A 79 6.55 -10.22 6.80
CA GLN A 79 7.67 -10.22 5.85
C GLN A 79 7.58 -11.29 4.75
N GLN A 80 6.76 -12.32 4.95
CA GLN A 80 6.52 -13.39 3.97
C GLN A 80 5.24 -13.15 3.15
N ARG A 81 4.36 -12.26 3.63
CA ARG A 81 3.00 -12.05 3.09
C ARG A 81 2.79 -10.65 2.50
N MET A 82 3.65 -9.71 2.86
CA MET A 82 3.52 -8.31 2.49
C MET A 82 4.71 -7.88 1.63
N PHE A 83 4.40 -7.27 0.49
CA PHE A 83 5.37 -6.79 -0.48
C PHE A 83 5.09 -5.33 -0.78
N CYS A 84 6.10 -4.48 -0.63
CA CYS A 84 5.97 -3.07 -0.89
C CYS A 84 6.91 -2.61 -2.01
N TYR A 85 6.43 -1.68 -2.82
CA TYR A 85 7.15 -1.17 -3.98
C TYR A 85 7.13 0.35 -3.93
N PHE A 86 8.29 0.96 -3.76
CA PHE A 86 8.41 2.42 -3.70
C PHE A 86 8.77 2.93 -5.09
N ARG A 87 7.94 3.82 -5.62
CA ARG A 87 8.22 4.48 -6.90
C ARG A 87 9.46 5.33 -6.77
N ASP A 88 10.23 5.45 -7.85
CA ASP A 88 11.29 6.45 -7.91
C ASP A 88 10.68 7.87 -7.78
N PRO A 89 11.02 8.66 -6.74
CA PRO A 89 10.49 10.01 -6.57
C PRO A 89 10.93 10.98 -7.67
N ASP A 90 12.05 10.71 -8.36
CA ASP A 90 12.57 11.62 -9.39
C ASP A 90 11.65 11.74 -10.62
N ILE A 91 10.70 10.79 -10.78
CA ILE A 91 9.67 10.87 -11.82
C ILE A 91 8.92 12.20 -11.81
N ILE A 92 8.68 12.79 -10.61
CA ILE A 92 7.90 14.02 -10.44
C ILE A 92 8.49 15.17 -11.26
N ARG A 93 9.82 15.21 -11.44
CA ARG A 93 10.52 16.24 -12.22
C ARG A 93 10.10 16.22 -13.70
N SER A 94 9.77 15.05 -14.23
CA SER A 94 9.35 14.86 -15.62
C SER A 94 7.86 15.14 -15.86
N ILE A 95 7.06 15.21 -14.79
CA ILE A 95 5.61 15.34 -14.89
C ILE A 95 5.23 16.81 -15.22
N PRO A 96 4.37 17.05 -16.22
CA PRO A 96 3.88 18.39 -16.53
C PRO A 96 3.17 19.03 -15.33
N VAL A 97 3.33 20.34 -15.16
CA VAL A 97 2.81 21.10 -13.99
C VAL A 97 1.34 20.80 -13.72
N ALA A 98 0.52 20.73 -14.76
CA ALA A 98 -0.92 20.47 -14.68
C ALA A 98 -1.29 19.15 -13.98
N TRP A 99 -0.37 18.17 -13.94
CA TRP A 99 -0.61 16.84 -13.39
C TRP A 99 0.26 16.52 -12.17
N ARG A 100 1.15 17.43 -11.75
CA ARG A 100 2.08 17.14 -10.63
C ARG A 100 1.36 16.82 -9.33
N ALA A 101 0.20 17.44 -9.08
CA ALA A 101 -0.61 17.21 -7.90
C ALA A 101 -1.14 15.76 -7.80
N ASP A 102 -1.28 15.05 -8.93
CA ASP A 102 -1.69 13.64 -8.94
C ASP A 102 -0.59 12.68 -8.47
N PHE A 103 0.66 13.15 -8.36
CA PHE A 103 1.83 12.31 -8.08
C PHE A 103 2.64 12.74 -6.87
N ALA A 104 2.72 14.04 -6.59
CA ALA A 104 3.46 14.63 -5.49
C ALA A 104 2.66 14.62 -4.18
N ALA A 105 3.35 14.77 -3.05
CA ALA A 105 2.73 14.85 -1.74
C ALA A 105 1.69 15.99 -1.66
N GLU A 106 0.58 15.73 -0.97
CA GLU A 106 -0.54 16.66 -0.84
C GLU A 106 -0.19 17.89 0.02
N SER A 107 0.78 17.74 0.92
CA SER A 107 1.27 18.77 1.84
C SER A 107 2.62 18.36 2.42
N LYS A 108 3.28 19.26 3.16
CA LYS A 108 4.49 18.90 3.91
C LYS A 108 4.23 17.84 4.97
N GLU A 109 3.08 17.91 5.65
CA GLU A 109 2.66 16.90 6.61
C GLU A 109 2.45 15.53 5.95
N ALA A 110 1.84 15.49 4.76
CA ALA A 110 1.65 14.26 4.00
C ALA A 110 3.00 13.63 3.60
N GLU A 111 3.95 14.46 3.13
CA GLU A 111 5.32 14.03 2.82
C GLU A 111 6.00 13.38 4.04
N ASP A 112 5.93 14.05 5.20
CA ASP A 112 6.58 13.58 6.43
C ASP A 112 5.94 12.28 6.95
N LYS A 113 4.61 12.17 6.87
CA LYS A 113 3.88 10.93 7.22
C LYS A 113 4.21 9.78 6.28
N LEU A 114 4.27 10.03 4.97
CA LEU A 114 4.66 9.01 4.00
C LEU A 114 6.10 8.55 4.21
N ALA A 115 7.03 9.47 4.48
CA ALA A 115 8.41 9.15 4.83
C ALA A 115 8.49 8.33 6.13
N SER A 116 7.65 8.64 7.13
CA SER A 116 7.54 7.83 8.35
C SER A 116 6.98 6.43 8.08
N LEU A 117 5.99 6.30 7.19
CA LEU A 117 5.42 5.02 6.79
C LEU A 117 6.45 4.15 6.07
N LYS A 118 7.14 4.71 5.05
CA LYS A 118 8.21 4.02 4.30
C LYS A 118 9.31 3.52 5.24
N ARG A 119 9.76 4.34 6.20
CA ARG A 119 10.72 3.93 7.25
C ARG A 119 10.18 2.79 8.10
N ARG A 120 8.93 2.90 8.59
CA ARG A 120 8.33 1.82 9.40
C ARG A 120 8.29 0.49 8.65
N LEU A 121 7.98 0.48 7.35
CA LEU A 121 7.96 -0.74 6.54
C LEU A 121 9.33 -1.44 6.54
N LEU A 122 10.40 -0.66 6.38
CA LEU A 122 11.78 -1.15 6.43
C LEU A 122 12.16 -1.65 7.83
N ASP A 123 11.75 -0.93 8.87
CA ASP A 123 12.00 -1.31 10.28
C ASP A 123 11.31 -2.64 10.63
N ASN A 124 10.09 -2.86 10.12
CA ASN A 124 9.33 -4.11 10.26
C ASN A 124 9.81 -5.24 9.32
N LYS A 125 10.92 -5.03 8.60
CA LYS A 125 11.52 -6.04 7.70
C LYS A 125 10.57 -6.53 6.61
N VAL A 126 9.60 -5.70 6.21
CA VAL A 126 8.76 -5.97 5.05
C VAL A 126 9.65 -6.02 3.80
N LYS A 127 9.36 -6.93 2.86
CA LYS A 127 10.07 -6.96 1.58
C LYS A 127 9.72 -5.69 0.79
N VAL A 128 10.70 -4.81 0.62
CA VAL A 128 10.55 -3.56 -0.13
C VAL A 128 11.45 -3.58 -1.35
N SER A 129 10.89 -3.31 -2.54
CA SER A 129 11.66 -2.90 -3.71
C SER A 129 11.62 -1.38 -3.83
N GLU A 130 12.78 -0.75 -3.72
CA GLU A 130 12.90 0.71 -3.80
C GLU A 130 13.15 1.18 -5.23
N LYS A 131 12.63 2.36 -5.54
CA LYS A 131 12.88 3.10 -6.79
C LYS A 131 12.60 2.27 -8.05
N TYR A 132 11.43 1.65 -8.12
CA TYR A 132 11.06 0.99 -9.37
C TYR A 132 10.97 2.03 -10.50
N SER A 133 11.56 1.69 -11.64
CA SER A 133 11.62 2.55 -12.82
C SER A 133 10.22 2.82 -13.36
N CYS A 134 9.99 4.04 -13.80
CA CYS A 134 8.79 4.45 -14.52
C CYS A 134 9.06 5.73 -15.29
N GLU A 135 8.20 6.03 -16.26
CA GLU A 135 8.28 7.24 -17.08
C GLU A 135 6.90 7.89 -17.23
N TRP A 136 6.88 9.20 -17.51
CA TRP A 136 5.65 9.90 -17.84
C TRP A 136 5.01 9.30 -19.11
N GLY A 137 3.80 8.78 -18.96
CA GLY A 137 3.05 8.13 -20.04
C GLY A 137 2.20 9.11 -20.86
N GLY A 138 1.81 10.24 -20.26
CA GLY A 138 0.83 11.15 -20.85
C GLY A 138 -0.50 11.08 -20.12
N VAL A 139 -1.58 11.39 -20.84
CA VAL A 139 -2.94 11.44 -20.30
C VAL A 139 -3.85 10.65 -21.22
N VAL A 140 -4.64 9.74 -20.65
CA VAL A 140 -5.67 8.98 -21.37
C VAL A 140 -6.98 9.23 -20.64
N GLU A 141 -8.03 9.64 -21.37
CA GLU A 141 -9.36 9.93 -20.80
C GLU A 141 -9.30 10.92 -19.62
N GLY A 142 -8.44 11.94 -19.73
CA GLY A 142 -8.26 12.94 -18.67
C GLY A 142 -7.52 12.46 -17.42
N LYS A 143 -7.01 11.22 -17.41
CA LYS A 143 -6.23 10.67 -16.29
C LYS A 143 -4.76 10.53 -16.66
N PRO A 144 -3.84 11.07 -15.86
CA PRO A 144 -2.42 10.92 -16.12
C PRO A 144 -1.98 9.49 -15.80
N TYR A 145 -0.99 8.97 -16.54
CA TYR A 145 -0.47 7.62 -16.31
C TYR A 145 1.05 7.54 -16.47
N LEU A 146 1.62 6.46 -15.95
CA LEU A 146 3.04 6.14 -16.09
C LEU A 146 3.21 4.92 -17.00
N LYS A 147 4.34 4.88 -17.71
CA LYS A 147 4.76 3.79 -18.59
C LYS A 147 6.13 3.27 -18.17
N ASN A 148 6.69 2.34 -18.96
CA ASN A 148 7.98 1.69 -18.68
C ASN A 148 7.97 0.95 -17.32
N LEU A 149 6.91 0.18 -17.10
CA LEU A 149 6.60 -0.53 -15.85
C LEU A 149 6.78 -2.05 -15.99
N GLU A 150 7.35 -2.53 -17.09
CA GLU A 150 7.47 -3.95 -17.42
C GLU A 150 8.38 -4.67 -16.42
N VAL A 151 9.49 -4.04 -16.05
CA VAL A 151 10.40 -4.56 -15.03
C VAL A 151 9.70 -4.61 -13.67
N PHE A 152 9.01 -3.52 -13.29
CA PHE A 152 8.22 -3.47 -12.07
C PHE A 152 7.17 -4.57 -12.01
N GLY A 153 6.38 -4.74 -13.07
CA GLY A 153 5.34 -5.76 -13.16
C GLY A 153 5.91 -7.18 -13.06
N LYS A 154 7.06 -7.44 -13.69
CA LYS A 154 7.76 -8.73 -13.57
C LYS A 154 8.21 -8.99 -12.13
N THR A 155 8.78 -8.00 -11.44
CA THR A 155 9.20 -8.13 -10.04
C THR A 155 8.01 -8.44 -9.13
N VAL A 156 6.88 -7.72 -9.28
CA VAL A 156 5.66 -7.97 -8.50
C VAL A 156 5.16 -9.41 -8.73
N LEU A 157 5.12 -9.85 -9.99
CA LEU A 157 4.67 -11.19 -10.34
C LEU A 157 5.56 -12.28 -9.71
N GLU A 158 6.88 -12.13 -9.82
CA GLU A 158 7.84 -13.09 -9.26
C GLU A 158 7.75 -13.17 -7.74
N ASP A 159 7.66 -12.01 -7.06
CA ASP A 159 7.53 -11.95 -5.60
C ASP A 159 6.25 -12.65 -5.11
N LEU A 160 5.12 -12.36 -5.75
CA LEU A 160 3.84 -12.98 -5.41
C LEU A 160 3.84 -14.48 -5.72
N TRP A 161 4.41 -14.88 -6.85
CA TRP A 161 4.48 -16.28 -7.23
C TRP A 161 5.27 -17.10 -6.20
N VAL A 162 6.45 -16.62 -5.82
CA VAL A 162 7.28 -17.26 -4.78
C VAL A 162 6.56 -17.30 -3.43
N ALA A 163 5.88 -16.21 -3.05
CA ALA A 163 5.10 -16.17 -1.81
C ALA A 163 3.98 -17.22 -1.80
N VAL A 164 3.24 -17.32 -2.91
CA VAL A 164 2.15 -18.29 -3.04
C VAL A 164 2.67 -19.72 -2.97
N GLN A 165 3.75 -20.04 -3.68
CA GLN A 165 4.37 -21.36 -3.62
C GLN A 165 4.79 -21.72 -2.19
N LYS A 166 5.50 -20.81 -1.53
CA LYS A 166 6.01 -21.06 -0.18
C LYS A 166 4.89 -21.23 0.84
N LEU A 167 3.88 -20.35 0.83
CA LEU A 167 2.85 -20.29 1.86
C LEU A 167 1.70 -21.28 1.68
N PHE A 168 1.45 -21.75 0.46
CA PHE A 168 0.24 -22.52 0.16
C PHE A 168 0.49 -23.79 -0.67
N VAL A 169 1.74 -24.10 -1.02
CA VAL A 169 2.09 -25.30 -1.78
C VAL A 169 3.17 -26.12 -1.09
N GLU A 170 4.20 -25.47 -0.55
CA GLU A 170 5.35 -26.16 0.05
C GLU A 170 5.13 -26.55 1.52
N GLU A 171 4.27 -25.86 2.27
CA GLU A 171 3.95 -26.17 3.68
C GLU A 171 3.33 -27.57 3.88
N ASP A 172 2.75 -28.19 2.84
CA ASP A 172 2.20 -29.56 2.91
C ASP A 172 3.27 -30.67 2.83
N LYS A 173 4.54 -30.35 2.54
CA LYS A 173 5.59 -31.37 2.32
C LYS A 173 6.47 -31.67 3.54
N GLU A 174 6.41 -30.86 4.59
CA GLU A 174 7.17 -31.09 5.83
C GLU A 174 6.37 -31.87 6.89
N ALA A 175 5.14 -32.29 6.57
CA ALA A 175 4.25 -33.05 7.45
C ALA A 175 4.11 -34.55 7.10
N GLU A 176 4.90 -35.07 6.14
CA GLU A 176 5.08 -36.52 5.86
C GLU A 176 6.46 -37.01 6.31
#